data_AF-A0A8T4NLT5-F1
#
_entry.id   AF-A0A8T4NLT5-F1
#
_cell.length_a   1.000
_cell.length_b   1.000
_cell.length_c   1.000
_cell.angle_alpha   90.00
_cell.angle_beta   90.00
_cell.angle_gamma   90.00
#
_symmetry.space_group_name_H-M   'P 1'
#
loop_
_entity.id
_entity.type
_entity.pdbx_description
1 polymer ?
#
loop_
_entity_poly.entity_id
_entity_poly.type
_entity_poly.pdbx_seq_one_letter_code
_entity_poly.pdbx_strand_id
1 'polypeptide(L)' 'MGTTIQVSNELLERLKVMKISNNESYESLIWDLVEDSMELSEETKRNIAQSEKEIRKGKVHKWEDIKKDLKINV' A
#
# COMPACT_ATOMS: atom_id res chain seq x y z
N MET A 1 18.21 -14.88 8.36
CA MET A 1 17.81 -16.28 8.62
C MET A 1 16.41 -16.46 8.08
N GLY A 2 16.20 -17.40 7.16
CA GLY A 2 14.87 -17.69 6.63
C GLY A 2 14.19 -18.80 7.43
N THR A 3 12.86 -18.77 7.49
CA THR A 3 12.01 -19.86 7.99
C THR A 3 11.34 -20.54 6.79
N THR A 4 10.71 -21.70 7.01
CA THR A 4 10.02 -22.44 5.95
C THR A 4 8.51 -22.28 6.11
N ILE A 5 7.83 -21.92 5.01
CA ILE A 5 6.37 -21.93 4.91
C ILE A 5 5.99 -23.13 4.02
N GLN A 6 5.07 -23.96 4.48
CA GLN A 6 4.52 -25.06 3.68
C GLN A 6 3.27 -24.58 2.95
N VAL A 7 3.13 -24.93 1.66
CA VAL A 7 2.00 -24.55 0.80
C VAL A 7 1.52 -25.76 0.01
N SER A 8 0.27 -25.74 -0.46
CA SER A 8 -0.22 -26.78 -1.38
C SER A 8 0.44 -26.64 -2.76
N ASN A 9 0.46 -27.75 -3.52
CA ASN A 9 0.94 -27.72 -4.91
C ASN A 9 0.13 -26.73 -5.76
N GLU A 10 -1.18 -26.64 -5.53
CA GLU A 10 -2.06 -25.69 -6.21
C GLU A 10 -1.66 -24.24 -5.95
N LEU A 11 -1.40 -23.88 -4.68
CA LEU A 11 -0.96 -22.53 -4.33
C LEU A 11 0.42 -22.22 -4.92
N LEU A 12 1.34 -23.19 -4.93
CA LEU A 12 2.66 -23.03 -5.54
C LEU A 12 2.55 -22.73 -7.04
N GLU A 13 1.73 -23.48 -7.78
CA GLU A 13 1.50 -23.22 -9.22
C GLU A 13 0.86 -21.85 -9.44
N ARG A 14 -0.04 -21.43 -8.55
CA ARG A 14 -0.64 -20.10 -8.63
C ARG A 14 0.41 -19.00 -8.42
N LEU A 15 1.25 -19.12 -7.41
CA LEU A 15 2.32 -18.15 -7.12
C LEU A 15 3.34 -18.05 -8.25
N LYS A 16 3.63 -19.15 -8.96
CA LYS A 16 4.52 -19.12 -10.15
C LYS A 16 3.95 -18.24 -11.26
N VAL A 17 2.65 -18.34 -11.52
CA VAL A 17 1.97 -17.54 -12.56
C VAL A 17 1.86 -16.06 -12.16
N MET A 18 1.81 -15.77 -10.86
CA MET A 18 1.70 -14.41 -10.35
C MET A 18 3.01 -13.61 -10.37
N LYS A 19 4.16 -14.28 -10.52
CA LYS A 19 5.44 -13.59 -10.62
C LYS A 19 5.49 -12.69 -11.86
N ILE A 20 5.93 -11.46 -11.66
CA ILE A 20 6.13 -10.46 -12.72
C ILE A 20 7.38 -10.83 -13.54
N SER A 21 8.36 -11.50 -12.92
CA SER A 21 9.56 -11.99 -13.59
C SER A 21 10.11 -13.27 -12.97
N ASN A 22 10.90 -14.04 -13.72
CA ASN A 22 11.54 -15.25 -13.21
C ASN A 22 12.49 -15.01 -12.03
N ASN A 23 13.04 -13.79 -11.89
CA ASN A 23 14.00 -13.44 -10.84
C ASN A 23 13.34 -12.91 -9.56
N GLU A 24 12.02 -12.70 -9.56
CA GLU A 24 11.28 -12.29 -8.38
C GLU A 24 11.28 -13.40 -7.32
N SER A 25 11.54 -13.07 -6.06
CA SER A 25 11.47 -14.03 -4.97
C SER A 25 10.02 -14.26 -4.53
N TYR A 26 9.72 -15.46 -4.01
CA TYR A 26 8.39 -15.69 -3.42
C TYR A 26 8.16 -14.81 -2.19
N GLU A 27 9.22 -14.43 -1.46
CA GLU A 27 9.10 -13.53 -0.32
C GLU A 27 8.61 -12.14 -0.75
N SER A 28 9.17 -11.58 -1.83
CA SER A 28 8.71 -10.28 -2.37
C SER A 28 7.25 -10.36 -2.79
N LEU A 29 6.91 -11.35 -3.61
CA LEU A 29 5.53 -11.55 -4.07
C LEU A 29 4.55 -11.73 -2.89
N ILE A 30 4.93 -12.50 -1.86
CA ILE A 30 4.06 -12.72 -0.70
C ILE A 30 3.89 -11.42 0.10
N TRP A 31 4.95 -10.61 0.26
CA TRP A 31 4.85 -9.32 0.94
C TRP A 31 3.92 -8.36 0.20
N ASP A 32 4.04 -8.26 -1.12
CA ASP A 32 3.17 -7.41 -1.95
C ASP A 32 1.70 -7.84 -1.82
N LEU A 33 1.44 -9.15 -1.76
CA LEU A 33 0.07 -9.67 -1.57
C LEU A 33 -0.47 -9.45 -0.16
N VAL A 34 0.41 -9.41 0.84
CA VAL A 34 0.03 -9.20 2.24
C VAL A 34 -0.10 -7.71 2.54
N GLU A 35 0.56 -6.82 1.79
CA GLU A 35 0.53 -5.37 1.98
C GLU A 35 -0.91 -4.82 2.03
N ASP A 36 -1.79 -5.27 1.13
CA ASP A 36 -3.20 -4.87 1.12
C ASP A 36 -3.95 -5.25 2.42
N SER A 37 -3.52 -6.33 3.08
CA SER A 37 -4.08 -6.80 4.35
C SER A 37 -3.40 -6.20 5.57
N MET A 38 -2.22 -5.59 5.40
CA MET A 38 -1.54 -4.81 6.42
C MET A 38 -2.24 -3.47 6.53
N GLU A 39 -3.32 -3.49 7.32
CA GLU A 39 -4.18 -2.36 7.60
C GLU A 39 -3.39 -1.05 7.81
N LEU A 40 -3.97 0.07 7.37
CA LEU A 40 -3.41 1.40 7.56
C LEU A 40 -2.92 1.55 9.02
N SER A 41 -1.70 2.07 9.20
CA SER A 41 -1.16 2.29 10.54
C SER A 41 -2.15 3.08 11.40
N GLU A 42 -2.13 2.90 12.72
CA GLU A 42 -3.02 3.65 13.62
C GLU A 42 -2.87 5.18 13.45
N GLU A 43 -1.67 5.64 13.10
CA GLU A 43 -1.42 7.02 12.71
C GLU A 43 -2.17 7.40 11.42
N THR A 44 -2.11 6.56 10.40
CA THR A 44 -2.81 6.79 9.12
C THR A 44 -4.32 6.81 9.31
N LYS A 45 -4.88 5.89 10.11
CA LYS A 45 -6.32 5.90 10.47
C LYS A 45 -6.71 7.20 11.19
N ARG A 46 -5.89 7.69 12.11
CA ARG A 46 -6.12 8.99 12.81
C ARG A 46 -6.09 10.16 11.83
N ASN A 47 -5.13 10.18 10.91
CA ASN A 47 -4.98 11.24 9.91
C ASN A 47 -6.18 11.28 8.96
N ILE A 48 -6.69 10.12 8.55
CA ILE A 48 -7.92 10.02 7.74
C ILE A 48 -9.12 10.57 8.53
N ALA A 49 -9.32 10.12 9.77
CA ALA A 49 -10.42 10.59 10.60
C ALA A 49 -10.36 12.11 10.89
N GLN A 50 -9.16 12.68 11.00
CA GLN A 50 -8.98 14.13 11.10
C GLN A 50 -9.33 14.82 9.79
N SER A 51 -8.82 14.32 8.66
CA SER A 51 -9.08 14.88 7.33
C SER A 51 -10.57 14.90 7.00
N GLU A 52 -11.31 13.83 7.32
CA GLU A 52 -12.76 13.79 7.17
C GLU A 52 -13.48 14.89 7.97
N LYS A 53 -13.03 15.16 9.20
CA LYS A 53 -13.59 16.24 10.03
C LYS A 53 -13.28 17.61 9.44
N GLU A 54 -12.10 17.80 8.86
CA GLU A 54 -11.71 19.07 8.23
C GLU A 54 -12.48 19.33 6.94
N ILE A 55 -12.66 18.30 6.11
CA ILE A 55 -13.51 18.35 4.91
C ILE A 55 -14.95 18.74 5.29
N ARG A 56 -15.53 18.10 6.31
CA ARG A 56 -16.88 18.46 6.81
C ARG A 56 -16.98 19.90 7.32
N LYS A 57 -15.89 20.47 7.81
CA LYS A 57 -15.79 21.88 8.23
C LYS A 57 -15.48 22.84 7.07
N GLY A 58 -15.36 22.35 5.84
CA GLY A 58 -15.00 23.13 4.66
C GLY A 58 -13.54 23.57 4.60
N LYS A 59 -12.67 23.00 5.45
CA LYS A 59 -11.22 23.25 5.44
C LYS A 59 -10.57 22.38 4.36
N VAL A 60 -10.78 22.77 3.11
CA VAL A 60 -10.21 22.10 1.94
C VAL A 60 -9.25 23.04 1.23
N HIS A 61 -8.18 22.48 0.69
CA HIS A 61 -7.19 23.20 -0.10
C HIS A 61 -7.41 22.88 -1.58
N LYS A 62 -7.40 23.90 -2.44
CA LYS A 62 -7.38 23.65 -3.88
C LYS A 62 -6.02 23.13 -4.30
N TRP A 63 -6.03 22.19 -5.22
CA TRP A 63 -4.81 21.58 -5.73
C TRP A 63 -3.81 22.60 -6.30
N GLU A 64 -4.32 23.64 -6.99
CA GLU A 64 -3.49 24.72 -7.53
C GLU A 64 -2.76 25.53 -6.45
N ASP A 65 -3.39 25.72 -5.30
CA ASP A 65 -2.81 26.47 -4.18
C ASP A 65 -1.73 25.62 -3.48
N ILE A 66 -2.00 24.32 -3.26
CA ILE A 66 -1.00 23.39 -2.73
C ILE A 66 0.22 23.29 -3.64
N LYS A 67 0.04 23.24 -4.96
CA LYS A 67 1.14 23.19 -5.93
C LYS A 67 2.08 24.39 -5.79
N LYS A 68 1.51 25.60 -5.62
CA LYS A 68 2.29 26.83 -5.40
C LYS A 68 3.04 26.78 -4.09
N ASP A 69 2.37 26.38 -3.01
CA ASP A 69 2.94 26.33 -1.67
C ASP A 69 4.09 25.32 -1.56
N LEU A 70 3.91 24.14 -2.18
CA LEU A 70 4.91 23.07 -2.17
C LEU A 70 5.94 23.19 -3.31
N LYS A 71 5.80 24.20 -4.19
CA LYS A 71 6.67 24.42 -5.37
C LYS A 71 6.80 23.19 -6.27
N ILE A 72 5.71 22.45 -6.45
CA ILE A 72 5.70 21.23 -7.25
C ILE A 72 5.20 21.54 -8.66
N ASN A 73 5.97 21.14 -9.68
CA ASN A 73 5.61 21.29 -11.09
C ASN A 73 5.30 19.89 -11.66
N VAL A 74 4.05 19.44 -11.51
CA VAL A 74 3.52 18.16 -12.04
C VAL A 74 2.38 18.40 -13.00
#